data_AF-L0SS96-F1
#
_entry.id   AF-L0SS96-F1
#
_cell.length_a   1.000
_cell.length_b   1.000
_cell.length_c   1.000
_cell.angle_alpha   90.00
_cell.angle_beta   90.00
_cell.angle_gamma   90.00
#
_symmetry.space_group_name_H-M   'P 1'
#
loop_
_entity.id
_entity.type
_entity.pdbx_description
1 polymer ?
#
loop_
_entity_poly.entity_id
_entity_poly.type
_entity_poly.pdbx_seq_one_letter_code
_entity_poly.pdbx_strand_id
1 'polypeptide(L)'
;TRAGLVSITAGCGNMESGSAFATGLIGGFVYQAASMLLQKLHIDDPVDASPVHGFCGAWGLIAAGLFDWGRGIDQYHGWSGFRCMEKDDGGCQTGIGGTAIGVQIIMVLSIVAWAGTLSGVGFFLLKVTGLLRYGTHVEEVGIDSHHHSPPKAYALGPQSLSPSKVYANMNSEESEPSTTV
;
A
#
# COMPACT_ATOMS: atom_id res chain seq x y z
N THR A 1 -8.92 1.45 -10.24
CA THR A 1 -9.36 0.04 -10.11
C THR A 1 -8.78 -0.64 -8.88
N ARG A 2 -7.45 -0.68 -8.68
CA ARG A 2 -6.83 -1.32 -7.49
C ARG A 2 -7.37 -0.82 -6.15
N ALA A 3 -7.48 0.50 -5.97
CA ALA A 3 -8.05 1.11 -4.77
C ALA A 3 -9.48 0.62 -4.45
N GLY A 4 -10.33 0.47 -5.47
CA GLY A 4 -11.71 -0.01 -5.31
C GLY A 4 -11.79 -1.49 -4.89
N LEU A 5 -10.96 -2.35 -5.49
CA LEU A 5 -10.86 -3.77 -5.12
C LEU A 5 -10.40 -3.94 -3.67
N VAL A 6 -9.40 -3.18 -3.24
CA VAL A 6 -8.95 -3.21 -1.84
C VAL A 6 -10.04 -2.70 -0.91
N SER A 7 -10.69 -1.58 -1.25
CA SER A 7 -11.71 -0.95 -0.39
C SER A 7 -12.91 -1.86 -0.11
N ILE A 8 -13.33 -2.71 -1.07
CA ILE A 8 -14.46 -3.62 -0.86
C ILE A 8 -14.09 -4.90 -0.11
N THR A 9 -12.80 -5.20 0.06
CA THR A 9 -12.34 -6.50 0.58
C THR A 9 -12.91 -6.81 1.97
N ALA A 10 -12.96 -5.82 2.86
CA ALA A 10 -13.48 -5.99 4.22
C ALA A 10 -15.00 -6.27 4.28
N GLY A 11 -15.77 -5.71 3.34
CA GLY A 11 -17.24 -5.80 3.32
C GLY A 11 -17.79 -6.76 2.26
N CYS A 12 -16.94 -7.54 1.59
CA CYS A 12 -17.31 -8.25 0.36
C CYS A 12 -18.42 -9.31 0.55
N GLY A 13 -18.55 -9.88 1.75
CA GLY A 13 -19.58 -10.87 2.07
C GLY A 13 -20.92 -10.30 2.54
N ASN A 14 -20.98 -8.98 2.76
CA ASN A 14 -22.01 -8.35 3.60
C ASN A 14 -22.60 -7.07 2.99
N MET A 15 -21.86 -6.38 2.10
CA MET A 15 -22.34 -5.17 1.43
C MET A 15 -23.21 -5.48 0.22
N GLU A 16 -24.31 -4.75 0.07
CA GLU A 16 -25.10 -4.76 -1.17
C GLU A 16 -24.37 -4.03 -2.32
N SER A 17 -24.83 -4.25 -3.56
CA SER A 17 -24.20 -3.71 -4.76
C SER A 17 -24.07 -2.18 -4.77
N GLY A 18 -25.07 -1.46 -4.23
CA GLY A 18 -25.03 0.00 -4.12
C GLY A 18 -23.95 0.50 -3.16
N SER A 19 -23.89 -0.08 -1.96
CA SER A 19 -22.82 0.19 -0.98
C SER A 19 -21.44 -0.21 -1.47
N ALA A 20 -21.33 -1.31 -2.21
CA ALA A 20 -20.06 -1.76 -2.79
C ALA A 20 -19.54 -0.75 -3.82
N PHE A 21 -20.42 -0.22 -4.67
CA PHE A 21 -20.07 0.84 -5.61
C PHE A 21 -19.60 2.11 -4.89
N ALA A 22 -20.34 2.57 -3.88
CA ALA A 22 -19.98 3.76 -3.10
C ALA A 22 -18.63 3.58 -2.37
N THR A 23 -18.40 2.42 -1.76
CA THR A 23 -17.15 2.07 -1.07
C THR A 23 -15.96 2.11 -2.02
N GLY A 24 -16.10 1.56 -3.22
CA GLY A 24 -15.05 1.59 -4.25
C GLY A 24 -14.78 2.99 -4.80
N LEU A 25 -15.83 3.78 -5.02
CA LEU A 25 -15.72 5.18 -5.48
C LEU A 25 -14.95 6.03 -4.46
N ILE A 26 -15.36 5.99 -3.19
CA ILE A 26 -14.69 6.74 -2.11
C ILE A 26 -13.26 6.24 -1.92
N GLY A 27 -13.04 4.93 -2.05
CA GLY A 27 -11.71 4.33 -2.02
C GLY A 27 -10.74 4.93 -3.04
N GLY A 28 -11.22 5.31 -4.23
CA GLY A 28 -10.41 6.02 -5.22
C GLY A 28 -9.97 7.41 -4.78
N PHE A 29 -10.84 8.16 -4.10
CA PHE A 29 -10.50 9.46 -3.52
C PHE A 29 -9.53 9.33 -2.34
N VAL A 30 -9.75 8.32 -1.47
CA VAL A 30 -8.83 8.02 -0.36
C VAL A 30 -7.43 7.71 -0.88
N TYR A 31 -7.32 6.90 -1.94
CA TYR A 31 -6.05 6.63 -2.60
C TYR A 31 -5.37 7.93 -3.07
N GLN A 32 -6.09 8.77 -3.81
CA GLN A 32 -5.52 10.00 -4.37
C GLN A 32 -5.04 10.95 -3.27
N ALA A 33 -5.82 11.10 -2.20
CA ALA A 33 -5.45 11.91 -1.05
C ALA A 33 -4.22 11.35 -0.31
N ALA A 34 -4.16 10.03 -0.12
CA ALA A 34 -3.04 9.36 0.54
C ALA A 34 -1.74 9.45 -0.27
N SER A 35 -1.79 9.24 -1.59
CA SER A 35 -0.60 9.36 -2.46
C SER A 35 -0.06 10.81 -2.45
N MET A 36 -0.94 11.82 -2.56
CA MET A 36 -0.55 13.23 -2.44
C MET A 36 0.03 13.55 -1.06
N LEU A 37 -0.51 12.95 0.01
CA LEU A 37 0.01 13.13 1.37
C LEU A 37 1.43 12.56 1.50
N LEU A 38 1.69 11.36 0.99
CA LEU A 38 3.03 10.74 1.04
C LEU A 38 4.05 11.56 0.26
N GLN A 39 3.68 12.03 -0.94
CA GLN A 39 4.53 12.93 -1.73
C GLN A 39 4.84 14.23 -0.98
N LYS A 40 3.84 14.82 -0.32
CA LYS A 40 4.02 16.03 0.49
C LYS A 40 4.91 15.80 1.72
N LEU A 41 4.92 14.58 2.26
CA LEU A 41 5.78 14.18 3.37
C LEU A 41 7.17 13.71 2.92
N HIS A 42 7.48 13.76 1.62
CA HIS A 42 8.72 13.24 1.04
C HIS A 42 8.96 11.76 1.38
N ILE A 43 7.90 10.97 1.48
CA ILE A 43 7.94 9.52 1.65
C ILE A 43 7.84 8.90 0.26
N ASP A 44 8.93 8.27 -0.18
CA ASP A 44 9.02 7.60 -1.48
C ASP A 44 8.51 6.15 -1.37
N ASP A 45 7.26 5.94 -1.77
CA ASP A 45 6.65 4.62 -1.93
C ASP A 45 6.61 4.26 -3.42
N PRO A 46 7.58 3.47 -3.93
CA PRO A 46 7.82 3.33 -5.37
C PRO A 46 6.67 2.67 -6.14
N VAL A 47 5.76 2.00 -5.45
CA VAL A 47 4.62 1.28 -6.05
C VAL A 47 3.28 1.74 -5.51
N ASP A 48 3.25 2.83 -4.72
CA ASP A 48 2.08 3.28 -3.96
C ASP A 48 1.43 2.14 -3.13
N ALA A 49 2.24 1.25 -2.54
CA ALA A 49 1.70 0.13 -1.76
C ALA A 49 0.92 0.62 -0.53
N SER A 50 1.43 1.63 0.17
CA SER A 50 0.83 2.17 1.38
C SER A 50 -0.48 2.91 1.07
N PRO A 51 -0.55 3.83 0.07
CA PRO A 51 -1.82 4.42 -0.37
C PRO A 51 -2.86 3.38 -0.79
N VAL A 52 -2.47 2.39 -1.62
CA VAL A 52 -3.42 1.39 -2.16
C VAL A 52 -3.86 0.38 -1.11
N HIS A 53 -2.96 -0.16 -0.30
CA HIS A 53 -3.29 -1.26 0.63
C HIS A 53 -3.50 -0.76 2.06
N GLY A 54 -2.67 0.16 2.54
CA GLY A 54 -2.79 0.72 3.88
C GLY A 54 -4.02 1.62 4.02
N PHE A 55 -4.07 2.72 3.25
CA PHE A 55 -5.13 3.71 3.39
C PHE A 55 -6.47 3.24 2.82
N CYS A 56 -6.53 2.66 1.62
CA CYS A 56 -7.79 2.11 1.12
C CYS A 56 -8.25 0.88 1.90
N GLY A 57 -7.34 0.07 2.45
CA GLY A 57 -7.70 -1.04 3.33
C GLY A 57 -8.32 -0.56 4.64
N ALA A 58 -7.73 0.48 5.26
CA ALA A 58 -8.30 1.12 6.44
C ALA A 58 -9.67 1.73 6.14
N TRP A 59 -9.82 2.42 5.01
CA TRP A 59 -11.12 2.88 4.53
C TRP A 59 -12.11 1.72 4.37
N GLY A 60 -11.71 0.60 3.78
CA GLY A 60 -12.55 -0.58 3.62
C GLY A 60 -13.10 -1.14 4.94
N LEU A 61 -12.28 -1.17 6.00
CA LEU A 61 -12.71 -1.60 7.33
C LEU A 61 -13.74 -0.63 7.93
N ILE A 62 -13.51 0.67 7.80
CA ILE A 62 -14.47 1.69 8.26
C ILE A 62 -15.76 1.62 7.44
N ALA A 63 -15.64 1.50 6.11
CA ALA A 63 -16.75 1.36 5.20
C ALA A 63 -17.57 0.10 5.49
N ALA A 64 -16.94 -1.01 5.88
CA ALA A 64 -17.65 -2.20 6.35
C ALA A 64 -18.48 -1.88 7.59
N GLY A 65 -17.95 -1.17 8.58
CA GLY A 65 -18.75 -0.69 9.72
C GLY A 65 -19.89 0.26 9.32
N LEU A 66 -19.70 1.08 8.27
CA LEU A 66 -20.64 2.10 7.81
C LEU A 66 -21.71 1.59 6.85
N PHE A 67 -21.46 0.52 6.10
CA PHE A 67 -22.31 0.06 5.01
C PHE A 67 -22.68 -1.44 5.10
N ASP A 68 -22.47 -2.07 6.25
CA ASP A 68 -22.93 -3.44 6.58
C ASP A 68 -24.44 -3.48 6.90
N TRP A 69 -25.23 -2.80 6.06
CA TRP A 69 -26.68 -2.67 6.22
C TRP A 69 -27.49 -3.79 5.55
N GLY A 70 -26.87 -4.74 4.84
CA GLY A 70 -27.56 -5.88 4.20
C GLY A 70 -28.97 -5.60 3.65
N ARG A 71 -29.90 -6.56 3.79
CA ARG A 71 -31.32 -6.46 3.34
C ARG A 71 -32.18 -5.54 4.24
N GLY A 72 -31.67 -4.40 4.66
CA GLY A 72 -32.42 -3.37 5.38
C GLY A 72 -31.59 -2.63 6.43
N ILE A 73 -31.72 -1.31 6.45
CA ILE A 73 -30.97 -0.35 7.29
C ILE A 73 -31.11 -0.55 8.81
N ASP A 74 -31.93 -1.49 9.27
CA ASP A 74 -32.25 -1.65 10.69
C ASP A 74 -31.33 -2.68 11.41
N GLN A 75 -30.51 -3.42 10.64
CA GLN A 75 -29.79 -4.60 11.12
C GLN A 75 -28.31 -4.52 10.75
N TYR A 76 -27.43 -4.75 11.74
CA TYR A 76 -26.00 -4.92 11.53
C TYR A 76 -25.67 -6.41 11.51
N HIS A 77 -24.85 -6.86 10.57
CA HIS A 77 -24.65 -8.27 10.29
C HIS A 77 -23.32 -8.78 10.87
N GLY A 78 -22.30 -7.95 11.05
CA GLY A 78 -21.10 -8.31 11.80
C GLY A 78 -20.46 -9.62 11.33
N TRP A 79 -20.39 -9.83 10.00
CA TRP A 79 -19.86 -11.03 9.34
C TRP A 79 -20.78 -12.27 9.28
N SER A 80 -22.03 -12.22 9.72
CA SER A 80 -22.98 -13.35 9.52
C SER A 80 -23.59 -13.43 8.10
N GLY A 81 -22.84 -12.98 7.08
CA GLY A 81 -23.26 -12.85 5.69
C GLY A 81 -24.40 -11.85 5.55
N PHE A 82 -25.64 -12.34 5.50
CA PHE A 82 -26.86 -11.54 5.40
C PHE A 82 -27.86 -11.79 6.55
N ARG A 83 -27.41 -12.41 7.65
CA ARG A 83 -28.17 -12.49 8.90
C ARG A 83 -27.75 -11.39 9.87
N CYS A 84 -28.67 -10.91 10.69
CA CYS A 84 -28.34 -9.95 11.75
C CYS A 84 -27.38 -10.59 12.77
N MET A 85 -26.63 -9.75 13.49
CA MET A 85 -25.95 -10.19 14.70
C MET A 85 -27.01 -10.62 15.73
N GLU A 86 -26.93 -11.88 16.14
CA GLU A 86 -27.86 -12.49 17.10
C GLU A 86 -27.40 -12.20 18.53
N LYS A 87 -28.35 -11.88 19.41
CA LYS A 87 -28.16 -11.81 20.86
C LYS A 87 -28.22 -13.22 21.45
N ASP A 88 -27.80 -13.36 22.72
CA ASP A 88 -27.89 -14.64 23.45
C ASP A 88 -29.33 -15.18 23.58
N ASP A 89 -30.36 -14.34 23.40
CA ASP A 89 -31.78 -14.69 23.45
C ASP A 89 -32.37 -15.12 22.09
N GLY A 90 -31.56 -15.14 21.03
CA GLY A 90 -31.98 -15.47 19.66
C GLY A 90 -32.60 -14.31 18.88
N GLY A 91 -32.67 -13.11 19.47
CA GLY A 91 -33.16 -11.90 18.82
C GLY A 91 -32.06 -11.15 18.08
N CYS A 92 -32.44 -10.35 17.07
CA CYS A 92 -31.47 -9.50 16.40
C CYS A 92 -30.98 -8.33 17.28
N GLN A 93 -29.70 -8.00 17.13
CA GLN A 93 -29.07 -6.87 17.78
C GLN A 93 -29.31 -5.58 16.99
N THR A 94 -29.82 -4.55 17.67
CA THR A 94 -30.16 -3.25 17.06
C THR A 94 -29.43 -2.13 17.78
N GLY A 95 -29.26 -0.98 17.11
CA GLY A 95 -28.66 0.22 17.71
C GLY A 95 -27.14 0.18 17.94
N ILE A 96 -26.44 -0.81 17.37
CA ILE A 96 -25.01 -1.01 17.59
C ILE A 96 -24.09 -0.28 16.60
N GLY A 97 -24.63 0.55 15.70
CA GLY A 97 -23.85 1.21 14.64
C GLY A 97 -22.63 1.99 15.15
N GLY A 98 -22.77 2.73 16.26
CA GLY A 98 -21.65 3.43 16.88
C GLY A 98 -20.56 2.49 17.42
N THR A 99 -20.98 1.40 18.07
CA THR A 99 -20.08 0.34 18.55
C THR A 99 -19.38 -0.35 17.38
N ALA A 100 -20.09 -0.64 16.29
CA ALA A 100 -19.53 -1.27 15.09
C ALA A 100 -18.42 -0.40 14.49
N ILE A 101 -18.64 0.91 14.33
CA ILE A 101 -17.61 1.84 13.86
C ILE A 101 -16.41 1.86 14.83
N GLY A 102 -16.67 1.92 16.13
CA GLY A 102 -15.62 1.90 17.16
C GLY A 102 -14.76 0.64 17.09
N VAL A 103 -15.38 -0.54 16.92
CA VAL A 103 -14.67 -1.81 16.74
C VAL A 103 -13.82 -1.80 15.48
N GLN A 104 -14.32 -1.28 14.36
CA GLN A 104 -13.53 -1.20 13.12
C GLN A 104 -12.33 -0.25 13.24
N ILE A 105 -12.46 0.87 13.96
CA ILE A 105 -11.33 1.76 14.25
C ILE A 105 -10.28 1.03 15.10
N ILE A 106 -10.70 0.33 16.17
CA ILE A 106 -9.79 -0.46 16.99
C ILE A 106 -9.11 -1.55 16.15
N MET A 107 -9.83 -2.17 15.22
CA MET A 107 -9.28 -3.18 14.32
C MET A 107 -8.20 -2.59 13.40
N VAL A 108 -8.46 -1.43 12.78
CA VAL A 108 -7.46 -0.71 11.97
C VAL A 108 -6.21 -0.43 12.81
N LEU A 109 -6.36 0.13 14.02
CA LEU A 109 -5.24 0.43 14.89
C LEU A 109 -4.47 -0.82 15.30
N SER A 110 -5.17 -1.92 15.57
CA SER A 110 -4.56 -3.21 15.92
C SER A 110 -3.74 -3.78 14.76
N ILE A 111 -4.26 -3.71 13.53
CA ILE A 111 -3.55 -4.14 12.32
C ILE A 111 -2.31 -3.28 12.08
N VAL A 112 -2.43 -1.95 12.19
CA VAL A 112 -1.30 -1.02 12.04
C VAL A 112 -0.23 -1.29 13.10
N ALA A 113 -0.64 -1.47 14.36
CA ALA A 113 0.29 -1.76 15.45
C ALA A 113 1.00 -3.11 15.22
N TRP A 114 0.26 -4.17 14.88
CA TRP A 114 0.82 -5.49 14.65
C TRP A 114 1.77 -5.52 13.44
N ALA A 115 1.26 -5.15 12.27
CA ALA A 115 2.02 -5.20 11.02
C ALA A 115 3.17 -4.19 11.01
N GLY A 116 2.94 -2.99 11.53
CA GLY A 116 3.96 -1.95 11.65
C GLY A 116 5.08 -2.34 12.61
N THR A 117 4.76 -2.96 13.76
CA THR A 117 5.77 -3.40 14.73
C THR A 117 6.62 -4.54 14.15
N LEU A 118 6.00 -5.58 13.60
CA LEU A 118 6.75 -6.70 13.02
C LEU A 118 7.61 -6.29 11.83
N SER A 119 7.05 -5.46 10.92
CA SER A 119 7.83 -4.93 9.79
C SER A 119 8.94 -4.02 10.27
N GLY A 120 8.68 -3.17 11.27
CA GLY A 120 9.68 -2.28 11.87
C GLY A 120 10.84 -3.05 12.49
N VAL A 121 10.57 -4.11 13.26
CA VAL A 121 11.61 -4.98 13.81
C VAL A 121 12.40 -5.65 12.69
N GLY A 122 11.72 -6.23 11.69
CA GLY A 122 12.37 -6.87 10.54
C GLY A 122 13.29 -5.93 9.76
N PHE A 123 12.79 -4.76 9.37
CA PHE A 123 13.58 -3.76 8.65
C PHE A 123 14.69 -3.16 9.50
N PHE A 124 14.48 -2.99 10.81
CA PHE A 124 15.52 -2.52 11.71
C PHE A 124 16.69 -3.52 11.79
N LEU A 125 16.41 -4.82 11.91
CA LEU A 125 17.44 -5.85 11.91
C LEU A 125 18.20 -5.87 10.57
N LEU A 126 17.49 -5.87 9.44
CA LEU A 126 18.10 -5.82 8.11
C LEU A 126 18.94 -4.56 7.89
N LYS A 127 18.52 -3.44 8.49
CA LYS A 127 19.27 -2.17 8.43
C LYS A 127 20.59 -2.28 9.20
N VAL A 128 20.57 -2.84 10.41
CA VAL A 128 21.78 -2.99 11.24
C VAL A 128 22.77 -3.98 10.63
N THR A 129 22.29 -5.02 9.94
CA THR A 129 23.15 -5.98 9.23
C THR A 129 23.62 -5.47 7.85
N GLY A 130 23.22 -4.27 7.42
CA GLY A 130 23.58 -3.71 6.12
C GLY A 130 22.96 -4.44 4.91
N LEU A 131 21.89 -5.21 5.12
CA LEU A 131 21.22 -6.00 4.07
C LEU A 131 20.00 -5.31 3.46
N LEU A 132 19.51 -4.23 4.08
CA LEU A 132 18.24 -3.62 3.70
C LEU A 132 18.29 -2.86 2.36
N ARG A 133 19.41 -2.20 2.05
CA ARG A 133 19.53 -1.31 0.89
C ARG A 133 20.93 -1.40 0.28
N TYR A 134 21.00 -1.36 -1.05
CA TYR A 134 22.25 -1.34 -1.77
C TYR A 134 22.92 0.04 -1.70
N GLY A 135 24.23 0.10 -1.94
CA GLY A 135 24.95 1.37 -2.04
C GLY A 135 24.51 2.18 -3.26
N THR A 136 24.67 3.50 -3.19
CA THR A 136 24.23 4.46 -4.22
C THR A 136 24.74 4.14 -5.62
N HIS A 137 26.00 3.71 -5.74
CA HIS A 137 26.58 3.31 -7.02
C HIS A 137 25.83 2.15 -7.71
N VAL A 138 25.39 1.14 -6.95
CA VAL A 138 24.62 0.01 -7.53
C VAL A 138 23.19 0.43 -7.87
N GLU A 139 22.61 1.34 -7.08
CA GLU A 139 21.29 1.93 -7.37
C GLU A 139 21.30 2.75 -8.67
N GLU A 140 22.36 3.52 -8.92
CA GLU A 140 22.52 4.35 -10.12
C GLU A 140 22.71 3.51 -11.40
N VAL A 141 23.53 2.46 -11.33
CA VAL A 141 23.79 1.57 -12.49
C VAL A 141 22.60 0.65 -12.77
N GLY A 142 21.78 0.38 -11.74
CA GLY A 142 20.62 -0.50 -11.81
C GLY A 142 20.94 -1.96 -11.50
N ILE A 143 20.08 -2.59 -10.69
CA ILE A 143 20.29 -3.93 -10.12
C ILE A 143 20.36 -5.04 -11.18
N ASP A 144 19.71 -4.86 -12.33
CA ASP A 144 19.72 -5.82 -13.43
C ASP A 144 21.12 -6.09 -13.98
N SER A 145 21.98 -5.07 -13.97
CA SER A 145 23.37 -5.19 -14.44
C SER A 145 24.23 -6.10 -13.57
N HIS A 146 23.89 -6.24 -12.28
CA HIS A 146 24.67 -6.97 -11.29
C HIS A 146 24.15 -8.39 -11.03
N HIS A 147 22.84 -8.62 -11.14
CA HIS A 147 22.22 -9.88 -10.67
C HIS A 147 21.42 -10.65 -11.73
N HIS A 148 21.11 -10.09 -12.91
CA HIS A 148 20.29 -10.75 -13.92
C HIS A 148 21.06 -11.06 -15.21
N SER A 149 20.71 -12.19 -15.84
CA SER A 149 21.15 -12.55 -17.18
C SER A 149 19.90 -12.82 -18.04
N PRO A 150 19.62 -11.98 -19.06
CA PRO A 150 20.46 -10.90 -19.59
C PRO A 150 20.56 -9.68 -18.64
N PRO A 151 21.68 -8.94 -18.66
CA PRO A 151 21.94 -7.78 -17.78
C PRO A 151 21.11 -6.53 -18.13
N LYS A 152 20.06 -6.70 -18.94
CA LYS A 152 19.13 -5.65 -19.37
C LYS A 152 17.74 -6.26 -19.49
N ALA A 153 16.74 -5.60 -18.89
CA ALA A 153 15.33 -5.99 -19.04
C ALA A 153 14.81 -5.86 -20.48
N TYR A 154 15.36 -4.93 -21.28
CA TYR A 154 14.94 -4.66 -22.66
C TYR A 154 16.12 -4.49 -23.61
N ALA A 155 16.00 -5.02 -24.82
CA ALA A 155 16.93 -4.79 -25.92
C ALA A 155 16.40 -3.64 -26.81
N LEU A 156 16.53 -2.40 -26.33
CA LEU A 156 16.22 -1.23 -27.14
C LEU A 156 17.32 -1.05 -28.21
N GLY A 157 16.91 -0.82 -29.45
CA GLY A 157 17.79 -0.64 -30.61
C GLY A 157 18.76 0.57 -30.48
N PRO A 158 19.56 0.88 -31.52
CA PRO A 158 20.86 1.57 -31.42
C PRO A 158 20.92 3.00 -30.86
N GLN A 159 19.87 3.53 -30.23
CA GLN A 159 19.88 4.82 -29.53
C GLN A 159 19.87 4.70 -28.00
N SER A 160 20.14 3.52 -27.42
CA SER A 160 20.44 3.43 -25.99
C SER A 160 21.92 3.76 -25.78
N LEU A 161 22.22 4.89 -25.13
CA LEU A 161 23.56 5.24 -24.67
C LEU A 161 24.15 4.04 -23.90
N SER A 162 25.18 3.42 -24.50
CA SER A 162 25.90 2.32 -23.87
C SER A 162 26.57 2.83 -22.59
N PRO A 163 26.35 2.19 -21.43
CA PRO A 163 27.01 2.56 -20.17
C PRO A 163 28.53 2.62 -20.29
N SER A 164 29.12 1.82 -21.21
CA SER A 164 30.56 1.82 -21.48
C SER A 164 31.10 3.19 -21.91
N LYS A 165 30.29 4.06 -22.53
CA LYS A 165 30.72 5.42 -22.89
C LYS A 165 30.77 6.37 -21.69
N VAL A 166 29.95 6.13 -20.67
CA VAL A 166 29.97 6.91 -19.42
C VAL A 166 31.22 6.57 -18.60
N TYR A 167 31.56 5.28 -18.49
CA TYR A 167 32.80 4.82 -17.83
C TYR A 167 34.07 5.28 -18.56
N ALA A 168 34.07 5.28 -19.89
CA ALA A 168 35.21 5.77 -20.66
C ALA A 168 35.43 7.28 -20.46
N ASN A 169 34.36 8.06 -20.31
CA ASN A 169 34.43 9.50 -20.09
C ASN A 169 34.83 9.86 -18.65
N MET A 170 34.33 9.13 -17.65
CA MET A 170 34.74 9.34 -16.24
C MET A 170 36.21 9.00 -16.01
N ASN A 171 36.70 7.91 -16.60
CA ASN A 171 38.12 7.54 -16.50
C ASN A 171 39.04 8.48 -17.29
N SER A 172 38.54 9.20 -18.30
CA SER A 172 39.32 10.23 -18.99
C SER A 172 39.38 11.54 -18.20
N GLU A 173 38.31 11.90 -17.46
CA GLU A 173 38.28 13.11 -16.63
C GLU A 173 39.14 12.97 -15.36
N GLU A 174 39.30 11.76 -14.81
CA GLU A 174 40.20 11.50 -13.67
C GLU A 174 41.69 11.41 -14.06
N SER A 175 41.99 11.35 -15.36
CA SER A 175 43.36 11.23 -15.89
C SER A 175 44.00 12.57 -16.30
N GLU A 176 43.24 13.67 -16.31
CA GLU A 176 43.82 14.99 -16.54
C GLU A 176 44.34 15.59 -15.22
N PRO A 177 45.64 15.89 -15.10
CA PRO A 177 46.16 16.57 -13.92
C PRO A 177 45.53 17.97 -13.84
N SER A 178 45.05 18.33 -12.64
CA SER A 178 44.61 19.68 -12.30
C SER A 178 45.73 20.68 -12.58
N THR A 179 45.72 21.30 -13.76
CA THR A 179 46.47 22.53 -14.04
C THR A 179 45.56 23.70 -13.73
N THR A 180 45.78 24.27 -12.54
CA THR A 180 45.35 25.61 -12.14
C THR A 180 45.71 26.66 -13.18
N VAL A 181 44.76 27.54 -13.49
CA VAL A 181 44.95 28.99 -13.45
C VAL A 181 43.75 29.59 -12.73
#